data_AF-A0A847T2X5-F1
#
_entry.id   AF-A0A847T2X5-F1
#
_cell.length_a   1.000
_cell.length_b   1.000
_cell.length_c   1.000
_cell.angle_alpha   90.00
_cell.angle_beta   90.00
_cell.angle_gamma   90.00
#
_symmetry.space_group_name_H-M   'P 1'
#
loop_
_entity.id
_entity.type
_entity.pdbx_description
1 polymer ?
#
loop_
_entity_poly.entity_id
_entity_poly.type
_entity_poly.pdbx_seq_one_letter_code
_entity_poly.pdbx_strand_id
1 'polypeptide(L)'
;MAENEIDLKKLGFEKSLDQRKFEIENFWKRGWFFGALLVLLATGYFKLIVDKEEYCIYIAFVGFLVSFFQSLMNRGSKYWQERWESKTKNSESILKIDLTKTQKYAKDEKYYLDAGILGKNENPFTKARRFSVSKLTILVWDIVTISSFFLWLNSCHFDTTSNIRWNAIFFHAVILIYIIVFFYNGKVYEPLTKKKGHHPNISQNQYYLDNERYCNSEVDQDNG
;
A
#
# COMPACT_ATOMS: atom_id res chain seq x y z
N MET A 1 -9.13 -39.77 9.15
CA MET A 1 -9.72 -38.73 8.26
C MET A 1 -9.71 -37.35 8.91
N ALA A 2 -10.21 -37.19 10.15
CA ALA A 2 -10.21 -35.90 10.84
C ALA A 2 -8.78 -35.34 11.12
N GLU A 3 -7.82 -36.20 11.44
CA GLU A 3 -6.43 -35.81 11.71
C GLU A 3 -5.74 -35.21 10.47
N ASN A 4 -5.84 -35.88 9.32
CA ASN A 4 -5.35 -35.34 8.04
C ASN A 4 -5.99 -33.99 7.67
N GLU A 5 -7.28 -33.79 7.98
CA GLU A 5 -7.95 -32.52 7.69
C GLU A 5 -7.42 -31.37 8.57
N ILE A 6 -7.14 -31.66 9.85
CA ILE A 6 -6.55 -30.70 10.78
C ILE A 6 -5.13 -30.32 10.34
N ASP A 7 -4.33 -31.30 9.94
CA ASP A 7 -2.95 -31.05 9.49
C ASP A 7 -2.90 -30.25 8.17
N LEU A 8 -3.82 -30.52 7.24
CA LEU A 8 -3.98 -29.69 6.04
C LEU A 8 -4.34 -28.23 6.38
N LYS A 9 -5.21 -28.01 7.38
CA LYS A 9 -5.58 -26.66 7.83
C LYS A 9 -4.40 -25.94 8.49
N LYS A 10 -3.59 -26.64 9.29
CA LYS A 10 -2.36 -26.10 9.87
C LYS A 10 -1.34 -25.71 8.80
N LEU A 11 -1.11 -26.58 7.81
CA LEU A 11 -0.22 -26.29 6.68
C LEU A 11 -0.70 -25.06 5.89
N GLY A 12 -2.01 -24.92 5.66
CA GLY A 12 -2.58 -23.74 5.02
C GLY A 12 -2.40 -22.46 5.83
N PHE A 13 -2.46 -22.55 7.16
CA PHE A 13 -2.20 -21.43 8.06
C PHE A 13 -0.74 -21.00 8.03
N GLU A 14 0.20 -21.95 8.14
CA GLU A 14 1.64 -21.72 8.05
C GLU A 14 2.01 -21.03 6.73
N LYS A 15 1.54 -21.56 5.60
CA LYS A 15 1.75 -20.92 4.29
C LYS A 15 1.18 -19.51 4.22
N SER A 16 0.06 -19.24 4.89
CA SER A 16 -0.53 -17.89 4.91
C SER A 16 0.33 -16.91 5.73
N LEU A 17 0.96 -17.38 6.82
CA LEU A 17 1.92 -16.60 7.59
C LEU A 17 3.18 -16.30 6.77
N ASP A 18 3.71 -17.29 6.07
CA ASP A 18 4.87 -17.13 5.20
C ASP A 18 4.61 -16.13 4.07
N GLN A 19 3.45 -16.22 3.42
CA GLN A 19 3.04 -15.25 2.39
C GLN A 19 2.90 -13.84 2.96
N ARG A 20 2.36 -13.69 4.17
CA ARG A 20 2.28 -12.39 4.84
C ARG A 20 3.68 -11.81 5.10
N LYS A 21 4.61 -12.62 5.62
CA LYS A 21 6.01 -12.21 5.85
C LYS A 21 6.68 -11.81 4.53
N PHE A 22 6.51 -12.62 3.49
CA PHE A 22 7.01 -12.36 2.15
C PHE A 22 6.50 -11.03 1.58
N GLU A 23 5.20 -10.74 1.71
CA GLU A 23 4.64 -9.47 1.23
C GLU A 23 5.13 -8.25 2.00
N ILE A 24 5.38 -8.38 3.31
CA ILE A 24 6.00 -7.31 4.11
C ILE A 24 7.44 -7.08 3.66
N GLU A 25 8.22 -8.14 3.47
CA GLU A 25 9.61 -8.04 3.02
C GLU A 25 9.71 -7.42 1.61
N ASN A 26 8.88 -7.88 0.68
CA ASN A 26 8.84 -7.34 -0.67
C ASN A 26 8.36 -5.89 -0.71
N PHE A 27 7.45 -5.49 0.17
CA PHE A 27 7.05 -4.10 0.30
C PHE A 27 8.26 -3.20 0.62
N TRP A 28 9.12 -3.60 1.56
CA TRP A 28 10.34 -2.87 1.87
C TRP A 28 11.38 -2.92 0.75
N LYS A 29 11.59 -4.08 0.10
CA LYS A 29 12.52 -4.20 -1.05
C LYS A 29 12.15 -3.26 -2.19
N ARG A 30 10.86 -3.17 -2.53
CA ARG A 30 10.36 -2.22 -3.53
C ARG A 30 10.58 -0.78 -3.07
N GLY A 31 10.29 -0.48 -1.80
CA GLY A 31 10.57 0.82 -1.19
C GLY A 31 12.03 1.27 -1.38
N TRP A 32 12.99 0.39 -1.11
CA TRP A 32 14.41 0.67 -1.29
C TRP A 32 14.80 0.88 -2.75
N PHE A 33 14.33 0.02 -3.66
CA PHE A 33 14.64 0.15 -5.08
C PHE A 33 14.18 1.49 -5.65
N PHE A 34 12.91 1.86 -5.43
CA PHE A 34 12.37 3.13 -5.92
C PHE A 34 12.95 4.33 -5.17
N GLY A 35 13.24 4.20 -3.88
CA GLY A 35 13.91 5.23 -3.08
C GLY A 35 15.32 5.55 -3.62
N ALA A 36 16.13 4.52 -3.90
CA ALA A 36 17.47 4.69 -4.46
C ALA A 36 17.43 5.36 -5.84
N LEU A 37 16.49 4.93 -6.70
CA LEU A 37 16.30 5.54 -8.02
C LEU A 37 15.88 7.01 -7.92
N LEU A 38 14.99 7.36 -6.98
CA LEU A 38 14.58 8.74 -6.74
C LEU A 38 15.77 9.60 -6.28
N VAL A 39 16.61 9.10 -5.37
CA VAL A 39 17.81 9.82 -4.91
C VAL A 39 18.75 10.10 -6.09
N LEU A 40 19.01 9.10 -6.94
CA LEU A 40 19.84 9.25 -8.13
C LEU A 40 19.29 10.32 -9.08
N LEU A 41 17.99 10.28 -9.35
CA LEU A 41 17.32 11.27 -10.20
C LEU A 41 17.37 12.68 -9.59
N ALA A 42 17.15 12.80 -8.28
CA ALA A 42 17.23 14.08 -7.59
C ALA A 42 18.66 14.66 -7.66
N THR A 43 19.69 13.86 -7.41
CA THR A 43 21.09 14.29 -7.56
C THR A 43 21.40 14.72 -8.98
N GLY A 44 20.93 13.95 -9.99
CA GLY A 44 21.08 14.32 -11.39
C GLY A 44 20.41 15.65 -11.74
N TYR A 45 19.18 15.86 -11.24
CA TYR A 45 18.42 17.09 -11.44
C TYR A 45 19.13 18.31 -10.86
N PHE A 46 19.51 18.26 -9.57
CA PHE A 46 20.17 19.38 -8.91
C PHE A 46 21.58 19.68 -9.45
N LYS A 47 22.24 18.71 -10.07
CA LYS A 47 23.49 18.97 -10.79
C LYS A 47 23.24 19.68 -12.12
N LEU A 48 22.23 19.25 -12.88
CA LEU A 48 21.96 19.79 -14.21
C LEU A 48 21.33 21.18 -14.20
N ILE A 49 20.60 21.54 -13.14
CA ILE A 49 19.99 22.89 -13.05
C ILE A 49 21.03 24.02 -13.10
N VAL A 50 22.29 23.75 -12.73
CA VAL A 50 23.38 24.74 -12.77
C VAL A 50 24.07 24.76 -14.14
N ASP A 51 24.33 23.57 -14.71
CA ASP A 51 25.20 23.45 -15.89
C ASP A 51 24.44 23.37 -17.22
N LYS A 52 23.28 22.70 -17.23
CA LYS A 52 22.51 22.34 -18.45
C LYS A 52 21.02 22.18 -18.12
N GLU A 53 20.40 23.27 -17.71
CA GLU A 53 19.02 23.32 -17.22
C GLU A 53 18.01 22.75 -18.25
N GLU A 54 18.32 22.85 -19.55
CA GLU A 54 17.49 22.33 -20.62
C GLU A 54 17.26 20.79 -20.59
N TYR A 55 18.10 20.04 -19.88
CA TYR A 55 17.91 18.59 -19.69
C TYR A 55 17.12 18.23 -18.43
N CYS A 56 16.83 19.20 -17.55
CA CYS A 56 16.07 18.98 -16.33
C CYS A 56 14.65 18.47 -16.60
N ILE A 57 14.06 18.84 -17.75
CA ILE A 57 12.73 18.39 -18.18
C ILE A 57 12.62 16.86 -18.27
N TYR A 58 13.68 16.19 -18.77
CA TYR A 58 13.70 14.73 -18.89
C TYR A 58 13.77 14.06 -17.52
N ILE A 59 14.64 14.56 -16.64
CA ILE A 59 14.82 13.99 -15.29
C ILE A 59 13.59 14.24 -14.43
N ALA A 60 12.98 15.43 -14.50
CA ALA A 60 11.76 15.75 -13.79
C ALA A 60 10.60 14.82 -14.20
N PHE A 61 10.46 14.56 -15.51
CA PHE A 61 9.45 13.61 -16.01
C PHE A 61 9.69 12.19 -15.53
N VAL A 62 10.93 11.69 -15.60
CA VAL A 62 11.26 10.34 -15.11
C VAL A 62 11.06 10.26 -13.59
N GLY A 63 11.44 11.29 -12.83
CA GLY A 63 11.19 11.38 -11.39
C GLY A 63 9.71 11.36 -11.04
N PHE A 64 8.87 12.04 -11.83
CA PHE A 64 7.42 11.94 -11.73
C PHE A 64 6.92 10.51 -11.98
N LEU A 65 7.36 9.85 -13.06
CA LEU A 65 6.93 8.48 -13.37
C LEU A 65 7.36 7.48 -12.28
N VAL A 66 8.60 7.59 -11.79
CA VAL A 66 9.15 6.74 -10.73
C VAL A 66 8.34 6.87 -9.45
N SER A 67 8.05 8.08 -9.01
CA SER A 67 7.25 8.33 -7.81
C SER A 67 5.79 7.90 -7.98
N PHE A 68 5.19 8.17 -9.15
CA PHE A 68 3.83 7.75 -9.47
C PHE A 68 3.67 6.23 -9.44
N PHE A 69 4.55 5.49 -10.13
CA PHE A 69 4.51 4.03 -10.15
C PHE A 69 4.76 3.44 -8.76
N GLN A 70 5.62 4.06 -7.96
CA GLN A 70 5.85 3.61 -6.60
C GLN A 70 4.61 3.80 -5.71
N SER A 71 3.85 4.89 -5.87
CA SER A 71 2.56 5.04 -5.18
C SER A 71 1.58 3.93 -5.57
N LEU A 72 1.42 3.64 -6.86
CA LEU A 72 0.55 2.55 -7.33
C LEU A 72 0.99 1.18 -6.80
N MET A 73 2.30 0.92 -6.80
CA MET A 73 2.89 -0.30 -6.28
C MET A 73 2.62 -0.48 -4.78
N ASN A 74 2.71 0.61 -3.99
CA ASN A 74 2.38 0.57 -2.57
C ASN A 74 0.89 0.28 -2.32
N ARG A 75 -0.01 0.82 -3.16
CA ARG A 75 -1.45 0.49 -3.12
C ARG A 75 -1.70 -0.98 -3.44
N GLY A 76 -1.02 -1.53 -4.45
CA GLY A 76 -1.06 -2.96 -4.77
C GLY A 76 -0.53 -3.83 -3.63
N SER A 77 0.58 -3.42 -3.01
CA SER A 77 1.15 -4.10 -1.83
C SER A 77 0.16 -4.16 -0.67
N LYS A 78 -0.55 -3.05 -0.42
CA LYS A 78 -1.55 -2.96 0.65
C LYS A 78 -2.73 -3.90 0.40
N TYR A 79 -3.22 -3.98 -0.84
CA TYR A 79 -4.27 -4.93 -1.22
C TYR A 79 -3.89 -6.38 -0.89
N TRP A 80 -2.68 -6.80 -1.26
CA TRP A 80 -2.22 -8.16 -0.98
C TRP A 80 -1.96 -8.43 0.50
N GLN A 81 -1.42 -7.46 1.24
CA GLN A 81 -1.26 -7.54 2.70
C GLN A 81 -2.61 -7.75 3.39
N GLU A 82 -3.64 -6.98 3.05
CA GLU A 82 -4.99 -7.11 3.64
C GLU A 82 -5.64 -8.44 3.28
N ARG A 83 -5.42 -8.92 2.05
CA ARG A 83 -5.92 -10.23 1.61
C ARG A 83 -5.33 -11.36 2.43
N TRP A 84 -4.01 -11.37 2.63
CA TRP A 84 -3.34 -12.38 3.43
C TRP A 84 -3.66 -12.26 4.92
N GLU A 85 -3.77 -11.04 5.46
CA GLU A 85 -4.24 -10.84 6.84
C GLU A 85 -5.64 -11.41 7.07
N SER A 86 -6.56 -11.20 6.13
CA SER A 86 -7.90 -11.80 6.18
C SER A 86 -7.85 -13.32 6.13
N LYS A 87 -7.03 -13.89 5.23
CA LYS A 87 -6.85 -15.34 5.11
C LYS A 87 -6.29 -15.96 6.40
N THR A 88 -5.25 -15.37 6.97
CA THR A 88 -4.62 -15.80 8.23
C THR A 88 -5.62 -15.75 9.39
N LYS A 89 -6.38 -14.65 9.54
CA LYS A 89 -7.41 -14.52 10.60
C LYS A 89 -8.52 -15.57 10.49
N ASN A 90 -8.94 -15.90 9.28
CA ASN A 90 -9.94 -16.95 9.06
C ASN A 90 -9.38 -18.33 9.46
N SER A 91 -8.14 -18.63 9.06
CA SER A 91 -7.47 -19.87 9.45
C SER A 91 -7.26 -19.98 10.98
N GLU A 92 -6.90 -18.89 11.66
CA GLU A 92 -6.83 -18.83 13.13
C GLU A 92 -8.16 -19.18 13.80
N SER A 93 -9.26 -18.61 13.29
CA SER A 93 -10.59 -18.88 13.81
C SER A 93 -11.00 -20.35 13.65
N ILE A 94 -10.64 -20.97 12.53
CA ILE A 94 -10.93 -22.39 12.25
C ILE A 94 -10.11 -23.30 13.18
N LEU A 95 -8.84 -22.95 13.42
CA LEU A 95 -7.94 -23.71 14.29
C LEU A 95 -8.14 -23.40 15.79
N LYS A 96 -8.99 -22.43 16.14
CA LYS A 96 -9.17 -21.91 17.51
C LYS A 96 -7.87 -21.44 18.16
N ILE A 97 -6.97 -20.89 17.35
CA ILE A 97 -5.70 -20.30 17.77
C ILE A 97 -5.88 -18.78 17.82
N ASP A 98 -5.40 -18.12 18.87
CA ASP A 98 -5.52 -16.66 19.03
C ASP A 98 -4.15 -16.00 19.06
N LEU A 99 -3.48 -15.95 17.90
CA LEU A 99 -2.15 -15.36 17.74
C LEU A 99 -2.21 -13.90 17.30
N THR A 100 -3.13 -13.56 16.37
CA THR A 100 -3.22 -12.21 15.81
C THR A 100 -4.45 -11.43 16.24
N LYS A 101 -5.47 -12.08 16.79
CA LYS A 101 -6.53 -11.35 17.49
C LYS A 101 -5.99 -11.04 18.88
N THR A 102 -6.08 -9.77 19.26
CA THR A 102 -5.71 -9.32 20.59
C THR A 102 -6.48 -10.17 21.59
N GLN A 103 -5.79 -10.84 22.52
CA GLN A 103 -6.39 -11.74 23.51
C GLN A 103 -7.68 -11.14 24.05
N LYS A 104 -8.81 -11.84 23.87
CA LYS A 104 -10.02 -11.56 24.65
C LYS A 104 -9.68 -11.83 26.11
N TYR A 105 -9.53 -10.79 26.93
CA TYR A 105 -9.61 -10.99 28.38
C TYR A 105 -11.05 -11.41 28.71
N ALA A 106 -11.17 -12.54 29.39
CA ALA A 106 -12.45 -13.11 29.80
C ALA A 106 -13.20 -12.11 30.69
N LYS A 107 -14.30 -11.52 30.20
CA LYS A 107 -15.62 -12.17 30.17
C LYS A 107 -16.68 -11.24 29.54
N ASP A 108 -16.42 -9.95 29.37
CA ASP A 108 -17.39 -8.99 28.80
C ASP A 108 -16.78 -7.86 27.94
N GLU A 109 -15.53 -7.96 27.46
CA GLU A 109 -14.82 -6.78 26.94
C GLU A 109 -14.19 -6.87 25.54
N LYS A 110 -14.18 -5.70 24.89
CA LYS A 110 -13.76 -5.37 23.52
C LYS A 110 -12.32 -5.79 23.21
N TYR A 111 -12.02 -5.95 21.92
CA TYR A 111 -10.66 -6.01 21.41
C TYR A 111 -9.88 -4.72 21.73
N TYR A 112 -9.11 -4.67 22.80
CA TYR A 112 -8.14 -3.60 23.04
C TYR A 112 -6.72 -4.17 23.23
N LEU A 113 -5.74 -3.45 22.67
CA LEU A 113 -4.35 -3.62 23.09
C LEU A 113 -4.30 -3.14 24.53
N ASP A 114 -3.60 -3.87 25.40
CA ASP A 114 -3.37 -3.48 26.78
C ASP A 114 -2.92 -2.01 26.84
N ALA A 115 -3.66 -1.19 27.58
CA ALA A 115 -3.33 0.22 27.80
C ALA A 115 -1.97 0.37 28.50
N GLY A 116 -1.45 -0.69 29.13
CA GLY A 116 -0.08 -0.75 29.67
C GLY A 116 1.03 -0.70 28.62
N ILE A 117 0.76 -1.03 27.34
CA ILE A 117 1.73 -0.94 26.23
C ILE A 117 1.83 0.50 25.71
N LEU A 118 0.77 1.30 25.88
CA LEU A 118 0.70 2.71 25.48
C LEU A 118 0.89 3.55 26.74
N GLY A 119 2.15 3.76 27.14
CA GLY A 119 2.50 4.37 28.42
C GLY A 119 1.67 5.62 28.72
N LYS A 120 1.07 5.67 29.92
CA LYS A 120 0.23 6.79 30.39
C LYS A 120 0.96 8.15 30.41
N ASN A 121 2.30 8.14 30.32
CA ASN A 121 3.16 9.33 30.36
C ASN A 121 3.95 9.56 29.06
N GLU A 122 3.52 8.97 27.94
CA GLU A 122 4.18 9.21 26.65
C GLU A 122 3.83 10.57 26.06
N ASN A 123 4.83 11.24 25.49
CA ASN A 123 4.66 12.52 24.80
C ASN A 123 3.65 12.34 23.63
N PRO A 124 2.61 13.18 23.50
CA PRO A 124 1.59 13.06 22.46
C PRO A 124 2.14 13.09 21.02
N PHE A 125 3.33 13.69 20.83
CA PHE A 125 4.02 13.72 19.55
C PHE A 125 4.74 12.42 19.19
N THR A 126 5.22 11.66 20.17
CA THR A 126 5.98 10.41 19.94
C THR A 126 5.20 9.15 20.32
N LYS A 127 3.98 9.29 20.84
CA LYS A 127 3.11 8.19 21.23
C LYS A 127 2.80 7.29 20.03
N ALA A 128 2.90 5.98 20.23
CA ALA A 128 2.54 4.99 19.22
C ALA A 128 1.05 5.10 18.85
N ARG A 129 0.73 5.04 17.56
CA ARG A 129 -0.63 5.12 17.01
C ARG A 129 -0.90 3.96 16.07
N ARG A 130 -2.19 3.63 15.91
CA ARG A 130 -2.67 2.57 15.01
C ARG A 130 -2.72 3.03 13.55
N PHE A 131 -1.61 3.54 13.02
CA PHE A 131 -1.50 3.85 11.61
C PHE A 131 -1.07 2.62 10.82
N SER A 132 -1.66 2.44 9.64
CA SER A 132 -1.14 1.48 8.67
C SER A 132 0.14 2.05 8.07
N VAL A 133 1.26 1.37 8.30
CA VAL A 133 2.57 1.73 7.74
C VAL A 133 2.48 1.93 6.22
N SER A 134 1.79 1.04 5.50
CA SER A 134 1.60 1.14 4.05
C SER A 134 0.82 2.40 3.65
N LYS A 135 -0.21 2.81 4.41
CA LYS A 135 -0.95 4.06 4.13
C LYS A 135 -0.05 5.30 4.31
N LEU A 136 0.81 5.31 5.33
CA LEU A 136 1.79 6.39 5.52
C LEU A 136 2.77 6.47 4.35
N THR A 137 3.28 5.32 3.89
CA THR A 137 4.18 5.31 2.73
C THR A 137 3.48 5.76 1.44
N ILE A 138 2.21 5.38 1.24
CA ILE A 138 1.42 5.85 0.09
C ILE A 138 1.32 7.38 0.12
N LEU A 139 1.01 7.95 1.28
CA LEU A 139 0.93 9.41 1.45
C LEU A 139 2.26 10.10 1.13
N VAL A 140 3.39 9.58 1.63
CA VAL A 140 4.72 10.11 1.33
C VAL A 140 4.99 10.10 -0.18
N TRP A 141 4.73 8.98 -0.84
CA TRP A 141 4.95 8.85 -2.28
C TRP A 141 3.97 9.68 -3.12
N ASP A 142 2.73 9.88 -2.66
CA ASP A 142 1.77 10.79 -3.30
C ASP A 142 2.27 12.25 -3.23
N ILE A 143 2.81 12.69 -2.10
CA ILE A 143 3.42 14.03 -1.94
C ILE A 143 4.63 14.19 -2.87
N VAL A 144 5.50 13.19 -2.95
CA VAL A 144 6.66 13.21 -3.86
C VAL A 144 6.18 13.26 -5.31
N THR A 145 5.16 12.48 -5.68
CA THR A 145 4.59 12.47 -7.03
C THR A 145 4.06 13.83 -7.43
N ILE A 146 3.29 14.48 -6.54
CA ILE A 146 2.73 15.81 -6.77
C ILE A 146 3.88 16.84 -6.92
N SER A 147 4.87 16.79 -6.04
CA SER A 147 6.04 17.67 -6.10
C SER A 147 6.82 17.50 -7.42
N SER A 148 7.12 16.26 -7.82
CA SER A 148 7.83 15.96 -9.07
C SER A 148 7.01 16.34 -10.30
N PHE A 149 5.67 16.22 -10.25
CA PHE A 149 4.79 16.68 -11.31
C PHE A 149 4.86 18.21 -11.48
N PHE A 150 4.82 18.97 -10.39
CA PHE A 150 4.99 20.42 -10.45
C PHE A 150 6.38 20.83 -10.94
N LEU A 151 7.44 20.13 -10.52
CA LEU A 151 8.79 20.37 -11.05
C LEU A 151 8.83 20.16 -12.56
N TRP A 152 8.25 19.06 -13.05
CA TRP A 152 8.15 18.78 -14.49
C TRP A 152 7.40 19.87 -15.26
N LEU A 153 6.25 20.34 -14.74
CA LEU A 153 5.50 21.43 -15.38
C LEU A 153 6.29 22.75 -15.44
N ASN A 154 7.04 23.07 -14.39
CA ASN A 154 7.91 24.25 -14.39
C ASN A 154 9.03 24.11 -15.42
N SER A 155 9.64 22.93 -15.55
CA SER A 155 10.66 22.66 -16.58
C SER A 155 10.11 22.79 -18.01
N CYS A 156 8.80 22.62 -18.23
CA CYS A 156 8.16 22.85 -19.53
C CYS A 156 8.01 24.33 -19.90
N HIS A 157 7.95 25.24 -18.93
CA HIS A 157 7.80 26.69 -19.16
C HIS A 157 9.13 27.38 -19.49
N PHE A 158 10.26 26.72 -19.22
CA PHE A 158 11.57 27.30 -19.46
C PHE A 158 11.81 27.50 -20.96
N ASP A 159 12.48 28.59 -21.31
CA ASP A 159 12.75 29.03 -22.70
C ASP A 159 13.76 28.10 -23.37
N THR A 160 13.28 26.89 -23.62
CA THR A 160 14.03 25.80 -24.20
C THR A 160 14.20 26.11 -25.67
N THR A 161 15.43 26.07 -26.18
CA THR A 161 15.70 26.24 -27.61
C THR A 161 14.76 25.37 -28.44
N SER A 162 14.32 25.88 -29.60
CA SER A 162 13.26 25.26 -30.40
C SER A 162 13.48 23.76 -30.66
N ASN A 163 14.72 23.35 -30.96
CA ASN A 163 15.08 21.95 -31.21
C ASN A 163 14.94 21.06 -29.96
N ILE A 164 15.43 21.52 -28.80
CA ILE A 164 15.39 20.72 -27.57
C ILE A 164 13.95 20.57 -27.08
N ARG A 165 13.12 21.60 -27.27
CA ARG A 165 11.69 21.55 -26.95
C ARG A 165 10.95 20.48 -27.76
N TRP A 166 11.21 20.39 -29.07
CA TRP A 166 10.61 19.36 -29.91
C TRP A 166 11.10 17.95 -29.55
N ASN A 167 12.39 17.80 -29.26
CA ASN A 167 12.95 16.53 -28.80
C ASN A 167 12.31 16.08 -27.48
N ALA A 168 12.09 17.00 -26.55
CA ALA A 168 11.40 16.73 -25.30
C ALA A 168 9.96 16.30 -25.57
N ILE A 169 9.18 17.08 -26.34
CA ILE A 169 7.78 16.73 -26.66
C ILE A 169 7.68 15.33 -27.28
N PHE A 170 8.56 15.02 -28.25
CA PHE A 170 8.61 13.71 -28.88
C PHE A 170 8.92 12.60 -27.86
N PHE A 171 9.92 12.79 -27.00
CA PHE A 171 10.27 11.84 -25.94
C PHE A 171 9.10 11.55 -24.99
N HIS A 172 8.42 12.61 -24.50
CA HIS A 172 7.26 12.45 -23.62
C HIS A 172 6.11 11.73 -24.32
N ALA A 173 5.81 12.09 -25.58
CA ALA A 173 4.75 11.47 -26.35
C ALA A 173 5.00 9.97 -26.56
N VAL A 174 6.21 9.57 -26.91
CA VAL A 174 6.58 8.15 -27.09
C VAL A 174 6.36 7.36 -25.80
N ILE A 175 6.81 7.90 -24.65
CA ILE A 175 6.65 7.22 -23.35
C ILE A 175 5.18 7.13 -22.95
N LEU A 176 4.41 8.22 -23.11
CA LEU A 176 2.98 8.22 -22.77
C LEU A 176 2.18 7.25 -23.66
N ILE A 177 2.46 7.21 -24.96
CA ILE A 177 1.84 6.24 -25.88
C ILE A 177 2.19 4.81 -25.43
N TYR A 178 3.45 4.55 -25.12
CA TYR A 178 3.87 3.24 -24.62
C TYR A 178 3.13 2.84 -23.34
N ILE A 179 2.98 3.78 -22.39
CA ILE A 179 2.22 3.55 -21.15
C ILE A 179 0.76 3.24 -21.46
N ILE A 180 0.11 3.98 -22.36
CA ILE A 180 -1.30 3.73 -22.74
C ILE A 180 -1.45 2.35 -23.38
N VAL A 181 -0.57 2.00 -24.32
CA VAL A 181 -0.55 0.68 -24.97
C VAL A 181 -0.34 -0.43 -23.93
N PHE A 182 0.58 -0.23 -22.99
CA PHE A 182 0.84 -1.16 -21.91
C PHE A 182 -0.40 -1.34 -21.02
N PHE A 183 -1.11 -0.28 -20.64
CA PHE A 183 -2.33 -0.41 -19.84
C PHE A 183 -3.48 -1.09 -20.60
N TYR A 184 -3.60 -0.86 -21.91
CA TYR A 184 -4.63 -1.51 -22.72
C TYR A 184 -4.38 -3.01 -22.89
N ASN A 185 -3.13 -3.40 -23.14
CA ASN A 185 -2.73 -4.78 -23.41
C ASN A 185 -2.34 -5.56 -22.14
N GLY A 186 -1.97 -4.88 -21.06
CA GLY A 186 -1.46 -5.46 -19.81
C GLY A 186 -2.54 -6.05 -18.89
N LYS A 187 -3.63 -6.59 -19.44
CA LYS A 187 -4.66 -7.26 -18.64
C LYS A 187 -4.08 -8.52 -18.00
N VAL A 188 -4.03 -8.55 -16.67
CA VAL A 188 -3.65 -9.74 -15.91
C VAL A 188 -4.78 -10.77 -15.94
N TYR A 189 -4.40 -12.05 -15.98
CA TYR A 189 -5.30 -13.20 -16.17
C TYR A 189 -6.35 -13.36 -15.06
N GLU A 190 -7.49 -13.89 -15.49
CA GLU A 190 -8.80 -14.00 -14.82
C GLU A 190 -9.51 -12.67 -14.49
N PRO A 191 -10.58 -12.32 -15.24
CA PRO A 191 -11.49 -11.27 -14.78
C PRO A 191 -12.08 -11.72 -13.45
N LEU A 192 -11.75 -11.00 -12.37
CA LEU A 192 -12.38 -11.19 -11.07
C LEU A 192 -13.87 -10.85 -11.21
N THR A 193 -14.70 -11.84 -11.53
CA THR A 193 -16.15 -11.67 -11.50
C THR A 193 -16.55 -11.43 -10.05
N LYS A 194 -17.06 -10.23 -9.74
CA LYS A 194 -17.74 -9.99 -8.47
C LYS A 194 -18.99 -10.86 -8.42
N LYS A 195 -18.87 -12.10 -7.93
CA LYS A 195 -20.04 -12.88 -7.53
C LYS A 195 -20.56 -12.28 -6.22
N LYS A 196 -21.79 -11.77 -6.23
CA LYS A 196 -22.57 -11.59 -4.99
C LYS A 196 -22.86 -12.99 -4.45
N GLY A 197 -22.12 -13.39 -3.41
CA GLY A 197 -22.30 -14.65 -2.73
C GLY A 197 -21.44 -14.69 -1.47
N HIS A 198 -21.96 -15.31 -0.40
CA HIS A 198 -21.16 -15.64 0.77
C HIS A 198 -20.14 -16.69 0.36
N HIS A 199 -18.84 -16.40 0.46
CA HIS A 199 -17.82 -17.41 0.21
C HIS A 199 -18.05 -18.54 1.24
N PRO A 200 -18.19 -19.82 0.85
CA PRO A 200 -18.64 -20.88 1.75
C PRO A 200 -17.68 -21.20 2.92
N ASN A 201 -16.46 -20.64 2.88
CA ASN A 201 -15.45 -20.72 3.94
C ASN A 201 -15.17 -19.38 4.64
N ILE A 202 -16.02 -18.37 4.38
CA ILE A 202 -16.15 -17.23 5.28
C ILE A 202 -17.35 -17.61 6.14
N SER A 203 -17.12 -18.32 7.24
CA SER A 203 -17.96 -18.05 8.42
C SER A 203 -17.92 -16.53 8.55
N GLN A 204 -19.06 -15.86 8.35
CA GLN A 204 -19.21 -14.42 8.33
C GLN A 204 -18.26 -13.82 9.37
N ASN A 205 -17.21 -13.15 8.90
CA ASN A 205 -16.05 -12.87 9.74
C ASN A 205 -16.53 -12.09 10.96
N GLN A 206 -16.62 -12.79 12.10
CA GLN A 206 -17.29 -12.28 13.31
C GLN A 206 -16.73 -10.90 13.66
N TYR A 207 -15.45 -10.67 13.39
CA TYR A 207 -14.78 -9.39 13.55
C TYR A 207 -15.42 -8.21 12.77
N TYR A 208 -15.81 -8.40 11.51
CA TYR A 208 -16.45 -7.32 10.73
C TYR A 208 -17.90 -7.10 11.15
N LEU A 209 -18.63 -8.17 11.48
CA LEU A 209 -19.96 -8.07 12.05
C LEU A 209 -19.96 -7.43 13.44
N ASP A 210 -18.93 -7.69 14.24
CA ASP A 210 -18.74 -7.13 15.57
C ASP A 210 -18.34 -5.66 15.45
N ASN A 211 -17.50 -5.28 14.47
CA ASN A 211 -17.21 -3.88 14.17
C ASN A 211 -18.41 -3.12 13.61
N GLU A 212 -19.20 -3.68 12.69
CA GLU A 212 -20.41 -3.05 12.15
C GLU A 212 -21.49 -2.89 13.24
N ARG A 213 -21.72 -3.93 14.06
CA ARG A 213 -22.62 -3.81 15.23
C ARG A 213 -22.11 -2.78 16.23
N TYR A 214 -20.81 -2.70 16.43
CA TYR A 214 -20.21 -1.74 17.35
C TYR A 214 -20.36 -0.29 16.86
N CYS A 215 -20.01 -0.01 15.60
CA CYS A 215 -20.22 1.30 14.98
C CYS A 215 -21.69 1.72 14.99
N ASN A 216 -22.61 0.79 14.76
CA ASN A 216 -24.04 1.09 14.80
C ASN A 216 -24.55 1.27 16.25
N SER A 217 -23.99 0.55 17.23
CA SER A 217 -24.35 0.70 18.65
C SER A 217 -23.84 1.99 19.29
N GLU A 218 -22.77 2.60 18.78
CA GLU A 218 -22.33 3.93 19.22
C GLU A 218 -23.23 5.04 18.66
N VAL A 219 -23.76 4.87 17.44
CA VAL A 219 -24.70 5.83 16.82
C VAL A 219 -26.06 5.86 17.53
N ASP A 220 -26.49 4.73 18.09
CA ASP A 220 -27.74 4.61 18.85
C ASP A 220 -27.61 5.14 20.30
N GLN A 221 -26.39 5.29 20.83
CA GLN A 221 -26.14 5.83 22.19
C GLN A 221 -26.02 7.36 22.24
N ASP A 222 -25.74 8.03 21.11
CA ASP A 222 -25.65 9.49 21.01
C ASP A 222 -26.99 10.17 20.61
N ASN A 223 -28.04 9.40 20.34
CA ASN A 223 -29.38 9.91 19.96
C ASN A 223 -30.48 9.63 21.02
N GLY A 224 -30.09 9.30 22.25
CA GLY A 224 -31.00 9.04 23.39
C GLY A 224 -30.81 10.03 24.53
#